data_AF-S5ZW27-F1
#
_entry.id   AF-S5ZW27-F1
#
_cell.length_a   1.000
_cell.length_b   1.000
_cell.length_c   1.000
_cell.angle_alpha   90.00
_cell.angle_beta   90.00
_cell.angle_gamma   90.00
#
_symmetry.space_group_name_H-M   'P 1'
#
loop_
_entity.id
_entity.type
_entity.pdbx_description
1 polymer ?
#
loop_
_entity_poly.entity_id
_entity_poly.type
_entity_poly.pdbx_seq_one_letter_code
_entity_poly.pdbx_strand_id
1 'polypeptide(L)'
;RVSTKIGSSMKSVGEVMAIGRKFEEAFQKALRMVDENVMGFDPYLKLINDEDLEKPTDKRMFVLAASIKAGYTIDRLYELTKIDRWFLEKMKNIIAYYDLLESLDQTKLSHDILLGAKQIGFSDKQIAGAVKSTELAVRKQRQANQICPYVKQIDTVAAEWPATTNYLYLTYNGTTHDLEFPGGYTMVIGSGVYRIGSSVEFDWCAVGCLRELRNLGRKTIMVNYNPETVSTDYDMCDRLYFEEISFEVVMDIYDLENPEGVILSMGGQLPNNIAMDLHRQQARILGTSPESVDGAENRFKFSRMLDRIGISQPRWKELTNLKSAI
;
A
#
# COMPACT_ATOMS: atom_id res chain seq x y z
N ARG A 1 -16.80 5.18 -23.86
CA ARG A 1 -16.25 4.79 -22.54
C ARG A 1 -16.20 3.26 -22.49
N VAL A 2 -15.12 2.68 -21.97
CA VAL A 2 -15.01 1.23 -21.80
C VAL A 2 -16.01 0.78 -20.72
N SER A 3 -16.66 -0.36 -20.93
CA SER A 3 -17.62 -0.92 -19.96
C SER A 3 -16.89 -1.46 -18.73
N THR A 4 -17.28 -0.96 -17.54
CA THR A 4 -16.76 -1.36 -16.22
C THR A 4 -17.29 -2.70 -15.71
N LYS A 5 -18.28 -3.28 -16.40
CA LYS A 5 -18.82 -4.62 -16.05
C LYS A 5 -17.76 -5.68 -16.35
N ILE A 6 -17.53 -6.57 -15.41
CA ILE A 6 -16.62 -7.72 -15.55
C ILE A 6 -17.42 -8.97 -15.92
N GLY A 7 -16.78 -9.88 -16.66
CA GLY A 7 -17.39 -11.11 -17.15
C GLY A 7 -16.30 -12.13 -17.47
N SER A 8 -16.57 -13.06 -18.37
CA SER A 8 -15.62 -14.12 -18.73
C SER A 8 -14.39 -13.63 -19.51
N SER A 9 -14.48 -12.49 -20.18
CA SER A 9 -13.35 -11.88 -20.90
C SER A 9 -12.59 -10.93 -19.99
N MET A 10 -11.30 -11.20 -19.79
CA MET A 10 -10.41 -10.38 -18.96
C MET A 10 -10.29 -8.95 -19.50
N LYS A 11 -10.32 -7.99 -18.58
CA LYS A 11 -10.10 -6.56 -18.84
C LYS A 11 -9.11 -5.93 -17.86
N SER A 12 -8.58 -6.71 -16.92
CA SER A 12 -7.54 -6.26 -15.99
C SER A 12 -6.25 -5.98 -16.75
N VAL A 13 -5.48 -5.02 -16.24
CA VAL A 13 -4.19 -4.60 -16.80
C VAL A 13 -3.01 -4.95 -15.89
N GLY A 14 -3.29 -5.56 -14.74
CA GLY A 14 -2.33 -5.99 -13.74
C GLY A 14 -3.06 -6.57 -12.53
N GLU A 15 -2.29 -7.13 -11.61
CA GLU A 15 -2.76 -7.75 -10.39
C GLU A 15 -1.84 -7.46 -9.20
N VAL A 16 -2.31 -7.76 -8.00
CA VAL A 16 -1.57 -7.60 -6.75
C VAL A 16 -1.73 -8.84 -5.91
N MET A 17 -0.74 -9.10 -5.07
CA MET A 17 -0.82 -10.14 -4.06
C MET A 17 -0.52 -9.54 -2.69
N ALA A 18 -1.19 -10.02 -1.65
CA ALA A 18 -0.93 -9.61 -0.29
C ALA A 18 -0.94 -10.84 0.62
N ILE A 19 -0.11 -10.79 1.66
CA ILE A 19 0.04 -11.87 2.61
C ILE A 19 -0.32 -11.35 4.01
N GLY A 20 -1.12 -12.15 4.71
CA GLY A 20 -1.54 -11.92 6.09
C GLY A 20 -1.91 -13.24 6.73
N ARG A 21 -1.91 -13.29 8.07
CA ARG A 21 -2.26 -14.52 8.82
C ARG A 21 -3.76 -14.64 9.10
N LYS A 22 -4.53 -13.64 8.66
CA LYS A 22 -5.99 -13.63 8.63
C LYS A 22 -6.45 -13.17 7.25
N PHE A 23 -7.64 -13.63 6.84
CA PHE A 23 -8.24 -13.18 5.58
C PHE A 23 -8.41 -11.66 5.57
N GLU A 24 -8.94 -11.08 6.65
CA GLU A 24 -9.19 -9.64 6.76
C GLU A 24 -7.89 -8.83 6.57
N GLU A 25 -6.78 -9.31 7.17
CA GLU A 25 -5.46 -8.69 7.06
C GLU A 25 -4.96 -8.70 5.61
N ALA A 26 -4.94 -9.87 4.97
CA ALA A 26 -4.49 -10.01 3.58
C ALA A 26 -5.41 -9.23 2.62
N PHE A 27 -6.72 -9.29 2.83
CA PHE A 27 -7.71 -8.65 1.97
C PHE A 27 -7.60 -7.12 1.99
N GLN A 28 -7.44 -6.51 3.17
CA GLN A 28 -7.29 -5.05 3.26
C GLN A 28 -5.97 -4.56 2.66
N LYS A 29 -4.87 -5.29 2.88
CA LYS A 29 -3.58 -4.99 2.22
C LYS A 29 -3.71 -5.04 0.69
N ALA A 30 -4.31 -6.11 0.16
CA ALA A 30 -4.51 -6.26 -1.28
C ALA A 30 -5.31 -5.09 -1.86
N LEU A 31 -6.39 -4.66 -1.19
CA LEU A 31 -7.19 -3.52 -1.65
C LEU A 31 -6.39 -2.21 -1.72
N ARG A 32 -5.49 -1.95 -0.76
CA ARG A 32 -4.59 -0.77 -0.81
C ARG A 32 -3.54 -0.86 -1.91
N MET A 33 -3.06 -2.07 -2.18
CA MET A 33 -2.09 -2.32 -3.26
C MET A 33 -2.68 -2.09 -4.66
N VAL A 34 -4.01 -2.30 -4.84
CA VAL A 34 -4.69 -2.14 -6.15
C VAL A 34 -4.74 -0.69 -6.61
N ASP A 35 -4.93 0.28 -5.72
CA ASP A 35 -5.16 1.70 -6.03
C ASP A 35 -4.72 2.57 -4.84
N GLU A 36 -3.83 3.53 -5.06
CA GLU A 36 -3.28 4.38 -3.99
C GLU A 36 -4.34 5.26 -3.29
N ASN A 37 -5.49 5.46 -3.95
CA ASN A 37 -6.61 6.20 -3.40
C ASN A 37 -7.53 5.33 -2.53
N VAL A 38 -7.36 4.00 -2.58
CA VAL A 38 -8.12 3.05 -1.79
C VAL A 38 -7.38 2.81 -0.49
N MET A 39 -8.04 3.04 0.64
CA MET A 39 -7.42 2.84 1.95
C MET A 39 -7.64 1.41 2.49
N GLY A 40 -8.50 0.61 1.87
CA GLY A 40 -8.82 -0.77 2.26
C GLY A 40 -10.27 -1.09 1.90
N PHE A 41 -10.98 -1.90 2.69
CA PHE A 41 -12.39 -2.21 2.46
C PHE A 41 -13.30 -1.07 2.95
N ASP A 42 -13.28 0.05 2.22
CA ASP A 42 -13.92 1.31 2.57
C ASP A 42 -15.42 1.35 2.17
N PRO A 43 -16.35 1.51 3.13
CA PRO A 43 -17.78 1.57 2.87
C PRO A 43 -18.28 2.91 2.31
N TYR A 44 -17.44 3.94 2.21
CA TYR A 44 -17.82 5.29 1.77
C TYR A 44 -17.41 5.60 0.34
N LEU A 45 -16.57 4.75 -0.28
CA LEU A 45 -16.04 5.00 -1.63
C LEU A 45 -17.11 4.89 -2.72
N LYS A 46 -18.14 4.08 -2.49
CA LYS A 46 -19.28 3.87 -3.42
C LYS A 46 -20.59 3.89 -2.65
N LEU A 47 -21.65 4.27 -3.37
CA LEU A 47 -23.02 4.15 -2.87
C LEU A 47 -23.51 2.71 -3.08
N ILE A 48 -24.53 2.34 -2.31
CA ILE A 48 -25.24 1.07 -2.44
C ILE A 48 -25.88 1.01 -3.84
N ASN A 49 -25.68 -0.11 -4.52
CA ASN A 49 -26.28 -0.38 -5.81
C ASN A 49 -26.43 -1.88 -6.00
N ASP A 50 -27.65 -2.39 -5.83
CA ASP A 50 -27.96 -3.81 -6.00
C ASP A 50 -27.62 -4.31 -7.42
N GLU A 51 -27.73 -3.46 -8.46
CA GLU A 51 -27.33 -3.86 -9.82
C GLU A 51 -25.83 -4.15 -9.90
N ASP A 52 -24.98 -3.36 -9.25
CA ASP A 52 -23.52 -3.58 -9.24
C ASP A 52 -23.14 -4.79 -8.37
N LEU A 53 -23.97 -5.13 -7.38
CA LEU A 53 -23.83 -6.38 -6.62
C LEU A 53 -24.19 -7.59 -7.48
N GLU A 54 -25.26 -7.54 -8.26
CA GLU A 54 -25.68 -8.63 -9.15
C GLU A 54 -24.80 -8.77 -10.39
N LYS A 55 -24.43 -7.65 -11.01
CA LYS A 55 -23.66 -7.57 -12.25
C LYS A 55 -22.27 -7.04 -11.90
N PRO A 56 -21.28 -7.92 -11.71
CA PRO A 56 -20.01 -7.55 -11.13
C PRO A 56 -19.31 -6.41 -11.90
N THR A 57 -18.65 -5.52 -11.17
CA THR A 57 -17.83 -4.41 -11.70
C THR A 57 -16.46 -4.39 -11.01
N ASP A 58 -15.52 -3.63 -11.55
CA ASP A 58 -14.20 -3.37 -10.97
C ASP A 58 -14.25 -2.72 -9.57
N LYS A 59 -15.38 -2.08 -9.21
CA LYS A 59 -15.59 -1.44 -7.90
C LYS A 59 -16.65 -2.15 -7.04
N ARG A 60 -17.08 -3.36 -7.40
CA ARG A 60 -18.11 -4.15 -6.68
C ARG A 60 -17.78 -4.33 -5.20
N MET A 61 -16.51 -4.51 -4.84
CA MET A 61 -16.09 -4.70 -3.45
C MET A 61 -16.48 -3.50 -2.56
N PHE A 62 -16.44 -2.27 -3.08
CA PHE A 62 -16.80 -1.08 -2.31
C PHE A 62 -18.32 -0.89 -2.20
N VAL A 63 -19.07 -1.31 -3.23
CA VAL A 63 -20.53 -1.39 -3.15
C VAL A 63 -20.94 -2.42 -2.09
N LEU A 64 -20.22 -3.54 -2.02
CA LEU A 64 -20.42 -4.57 -1.01
C LEU A 64 -20.12 -4.04 0.40
N ALA A 65 -19.01 -3.32 0.59
CA ALA A 65 -18.69 -2.65 1.84
C ALA A 65 -19.81 -1.69 2.30
N ALA A 66 -20.27 -0.82 1.40
CA ALA A 66 -21.38 0.11 1.67
C ALA A 66 -22.68 -0.62 2.03
N SER A 67 -22.97 -1.74 1.35
CA SER A 67 -24.19 -2.53 1.59
C SER A 67 -24.18 -3.24 2.94
N ILE A 68 -23.02 -3.79 3.34
CA ILE A 68 -22.83 -4.36 4.68
C ILE A 68 -23.03 -3.27 5.73
N LYS A 69 -22.42 -2.09 5.55
CA LYS A 69 -22.58 -0.97 6.48
C LYS A 69 -24.02 -0.45 6.57
N ALA A 70 -24.78 -0.56 5.49
CA ALA A 70 -26.21 -0.24 5.47
C ALA A 70 -27.11 -1.32 6.10
N GLY A 71 -26.53 -2.40 6.65
CA GLY A 71 -27.26 -3.45 7.37
C GLY A 71 -27.82 -4.56 6.49
N TYR A 72 -27.30 -4.77 5.28
CA TYR A 72 -27.72 -5.91 4.47
C TYR A 72 -27.31 -7.24 5.13
N THR A 73 -28.20 -8.23 5.08
CA THR A 73 -27.91 -9.55 5.63
C THR A 73 -26.94 -10.33 4.73
N ILE A 74 -26.17 -11.23 5.33
CA ILE A 74 -25.23 -12.10 4.60
C ILE A 74 -25.98 -12.95 3.56
N ASP A 75 -27.18 -13.45 3.88
CA ASP A 75 -27.98 -14.20 2.92
C ASP A 75 -28.40 -13.37 1.71
N ARG A 76 -28.83 -12.12 1.92
CA ARG A 76 -29.14 -11.22 0.80
C ARG A 76 -27.92 -10.97 -0.06
N LEU A 77 -26.77 -10.68 0.56
CA LEU A 77 -25.52 -10.44 -0.16
C LEU A 77 -25.05 -11.68 -0.92
N TYR A 78 -25.19 -12.87 -0.35
CA TYR A 78 -24.95 -14.12 -1.05
C TYR A 78 -25.86 -14.26 -2.26
N GLU A 79 -27.16 -13.99 -2.11
CA GLU A 79 -28.10 -14.14 -3.23
C GLU A 79 -27.78 -13.21 -4.39
N LEU A 80 -27.44 -11.95 -4.10
CA LEU A 80 -27.05 -10.97 -5.12
C LEU A 80 -25.69 -11.30 -5.72
N THR A 81 -24.71 -11.72 -4.90
CA THR A 81 -23.32 -11.74 -5.35
C THR A 81 -22.78 -13.11 -5.75
N LYS A 82 -23.35 -14.17 -5.18
CA LYS A 82 -22.85 -15.55 -5.16
C LYS A 82 -21.44 -15.70 -4.57
N ILE A 83 -20.92 -14.68 -3.86
CA ILE A 83 -19.70 -14.79 -3.06
C ILE A 83 -20.02 -15.64 -1.84
N ASP A 84 -19.19 -16.63 -1.53
CA ASP A 84 -19.42 -17.54 -0.42
C ASP A 84 -19.62 -16.79 0.91
N ARG A 85 -20.56 -17.30 1.73
CA ARG A 85 -20.94 -16.69 3.01
C ARG A 85 -19.76 -16.53 3.96
N TRP A 86 -18.77 -17.42 3.90
CA TRP A 86 -17.57 -17.31 4.70
C TRP A 86 -16.83 -15.99 4.45
N PHE A 87 -16.60 -15.63 3.19
CA PHE A 87 -15.94 -14.37 2.84
C PHE A 87 -16.78 -13.16 3.25
N LEU A 88 -18.10 -13.24 3.05
CA LEU A 88 -19.03 -12.17 3.42
C LEU A 88 -19.03 -11.93 4.94
N GLU A 89 -18.98 -12.98 5.77
CA GLU A 89 -18.87 -12.83 7.23
C GLU A 89 -17.53 -12.20 7.62
N LYS A 90 -16.43 -12.57 6.95
CA LYS A 90 -15.13 -11.94 7.18
C LYS A 90 -15.11 -10.46 6.80
N MET A 91 -15.74 -10.08 5.70
CA MET A 91 -15.90 -8.69 5.31
C MET A 91 -16.77 -7.92 6.29
N LYS A 92 -17.80 -8.56 6.85
CA LYS A 92 -18.63 -7.97 7.91
C LYS A 92 -17.85 -7.71 9.20
N ASN A 93 -16.87 -8.54 9.56
CA ASN A 93 -15.98 -8.25 10.69
C ASN A 93 -15.23 -6.92 10.51
N ILE A 94 -14.77 -6.62 9.29
CA ILE A 94 -14.09 -5.36 8.97
C ILE A 94 -15.04 -4.18 9.17
N ILE A 95 -16.27 -4.26 8.67
CA ILE A 95 -17.27 -3.19 8.82
C ILE A 95 -17.70 -3.01 10.29
N ALA A 96 -17.88 -4.09 11.04
CA ALA A 96 -18.17 -4.00 12.46
C ALA A 96 -17.04 -3.28 13.23
N TYR A 97 -15.77 -3.46 12.81
CA TYR A 97 -14.65 -2.73 13.39
C TYR A 97 -14.62 -1.26 12.97
N TYR A 98 -15.04 -0.93 11.75
CA TYR A 98 -15.27 0.46 11.35
C TYR A 98 -16.29 1.14 12.28
N ASP A 99 -17.44 0.52 12.53
CA ASP A 99 -18.47 1.08 13.39
C ASP A 99 -17.97 1.27 14.83
N LEU A 100 -17.15 0.33 15.33
CA LEU A 100 -16.46 0.49 16.61
C LEU A 100 -15.51 1.70 16.59
N LEU A 101 -14.63 1.81 15.60
CA LEU A 101 -13.67 2.91 15.52
C LEU A 101 -14.37 4.27 15.39
N GLU A 102 -15.42 4.37 14.59
CA GLU A 102 -16.20 5.60 14.39
C GLU A 102 -17.00 6.03 15.64
N SER A 103 -17.30 5.08 16.53
CA SER A 103 -17.89 5.38 17.84
C SER A 103 -16.90 5.98 18.84
N LEU A 104 -15.61 5.96 18.51
CA LEU A 104 -14.51 6.40 19.37
C LEU A 104 -13.87 7.69 18.85
N ASP A 105 -13.28 8.44 19.77
CA ASP A 105 -12.34 9.52 19.45
C ASP A 105 -10.91 9.00 19.61
N GLN A 106 -9.92 9.66 18.98
CA GLN A 106 -8.50 9.25 19.09
C GLN A 106 -8.02 9.04 20.54
N THR A 107 -8.45 9.90 21.48
CA THR A 107 -8.06 9.82 22.89
C THR A 107 -8.61 8.60 23.62
N LYS A 108 -9.63 7.95 23.06
CA LYS A 108 -10.28 6.75 23.62
C LYS A 108 -9.81 5.46 22.98
N LEU A 109 -8.85 5.55 22.04
CA LEU A 109 -8.35 4.39 21.31
C LEU A 109 -7.35 3.63 22.20
N SER A 110 -7.86 2.60 22.88
CA SER A 110 -7.06 1.74 23.76
C SER A 110 -6.06 0.88 22.98
N HIS A 111 -5.05 0.36 23.68
CA HIS A 111 -4.06 -0.57 23.13
C HIS A 111 -4.72 -1.73 22.38
N ASP A 112 -5.70 -2.40 22.99
CA ASP A 112 -6.32 -3.61 22.44
C ASP A 112 -7.19 -3.31 21.20
N ILE A 113 -7.84 -2.15 21.17
CA ILE A 113 -8.62 -1.71 20.00
C ILE A 113 -7.68 -1.36 18.85
N LEU A 114 -6.57 -0.66 19.13
CA LEU A 114 -5.57 -0.36 18.12
C LEU A 114 -4.96 -1.64 17.55
N LEU A 115 -4.47 -2.53 18.42
CA LEU A 115 -3.88 -3.81 18.02
C LEU A 115 -4.88 -4.67 17.24
N GLY A 116 -6.13 -4.75 17.70
CA GLY A 116 -7.19 -5.49 17.02
C GLY A 116 -7.48 -4.95 15.62
N ALA A 117 -7.51 -3.62 15.44
CA ALA A 117 -7.64 -3.00 14.11
C ALA A 117 -6.47 -3.39 13.19
N LYS A 118 -5.23 -3.32 13.69
CA LYS A 118 -4.04 -3.70 12.92
C LYS A 118 -4.05 -5.19 12.56
N GLN A 119 -4.47 -6.06 13.47
CA GLN A 119 -4.54 -7.51 13.25
C GLN A 119 -5.56 -7.94 12.19
N ILE A 120 -6.56 -7.11 11.88
CA ILE A 120 -7.49 -7.34 10.77
C ILE A 120 -7.17 -6.48 9.54
N GLY A 121 -5.99 -5.83 9.52
CA GLY A 121 -5.43 -5.17 8.34
C GLY A 121 -5.75 -3.70 8.14
N PHE A 122 -6.30 -2.99 9.15
CA PHE A 122 -6.51 -1.55 9.02
C PHE A 122 -5.18 -0.80 8.92
N SER A 123 -5.04 0.08 7.94
CA SER A 123 -3.92 1.04 7.89
C SER A 123 -4.11 2.16 8.91
N ASP A 124 -3.01 2.81 9.28
CA ASP A 124 -2.99 3.98 10.15
C ASP A 124 -3.82 5.12 9.54
N LYS A 125 -3.84 5.23 8.19
CA LYS A 125 -4.67 6.18 7.45
C LYS A 125 -6.18 5.86 7.57
N GLN A 126 -6.58 4.60 7.49
CA GLN A 126 -7.98 4.19 7.69
C GLN A 126 -8.44 4.47 9.12
N ILE A 127 -7.64 4.10 10.12
CA ILE A 127 -7.94 4.34 11.52
C ILE A 127 -8.07 5.84 11.77
N ALA A 128 -7.12 6.63 11.24
CA ALA A 128 -7.14 8.08 11.36
C ALA A 128 -8.42 8.69 10.77
N GLY A 129 -8.87 8.21 9.61
CA GLY A 129 -10.14 8.63 9.01
C GLY A 129 -11.34 8.35 9.92
N ALA A 130 -11.43 7.15 10.49
CA ALA A 130 -12.53 6.73 11.36
C ALA A 130 -12.58 7.54 12.67
N VAL A 131 -11.43 7.78 13.31
CA VAL A 131 -11.35 8.48 14.62
C VAL A 131 -11.08 10.00 14.49
N LYS A 132 -11.21 10.55 13.28
CA LYS A 132 -11.00 11.97 12.95
C LYS A 132 -9.63 12.52 13.38
N SER A 133 -8.58 11.75 13.08
CA SER A 133 -7.19 12.08 13.36
C SER A 133 -6.36 12.16 12.07
N THR A 134 -5.04 12.15 12.20
CA THR A 134 -4.07 12.09 11.10
C THR A 134 -3.29 10.78 11.15
N GLU A 135 -2.89 10.28 9.98
CA GLU A 135 -2.10 9.06 9.84
C GLU A 135 -0.85 9.07 10.74
N LEU A 136 -0.12 10.19 10.77
CA LEU A 136 1.08 10.33 11.61
C LEU A 136 0.76 10.27 13.11
N ALA A 137 -0.39 10.79 13.55
CA ALA A 137 -0.76 10.75 14.96
C ALA A 137 -1.14 9.33 15.40
N VAL A 138 -1.83 8.56 14.55
CA VAL A 138 -2.10 7.13 14.78
C VAL A 138 -0.81 6.33 14.80
N ARG A 139 0.11 6.56 13.84
CA ARG A 139 1.44 5.91 13.83
C ARG A 139 2.21 6.16 15.13
N LYS A 140 2.27 7.40 15.61
CA LYS A 140 2.95 7.75 16.87
C LYS A 140 2.32 7.08 18.09
N GLN A 141 0.98 7.05 18.15
CA GLN A 141 0.26 6.34 19.21
C GLN A 141 0.55 4.83 19.16
N ARG A 142 0.60 4.25 17.96
CA ARG A 142 0.94 2.86 17.72
C ARG A 142 2.35 2.52 18.21
N GLN A 143 3.34 3.33 17.85
CA GLN A 143 4.74 3.19 18.31
C GLN A 143 4.87 3.35 19.83
N ALA A 144 4.19 4.35 20.43
CA ALA A 144 4.20 4.57 21.88
C ALA A 144 3.63 3.38 22.67
N ASN A 145 2.68 2.66 22.06
CA ASN A 145 2.07 1.45 22.60
C ASN A 145 2.81 0.16 22.21
N GLN A 146 3.97 0.25 21.54
CA GLN A 146 4.76 -0.90 21.06
C GLN A 146 3.98 -1.84 20.11
N ILE A 147 3.01 -1.30 19.38
CA ILE A 147 2.22 -2.05 18.40
C ILE A 147 2.95 -1.99 17.05
N CYS A 148 3.92 -2.86 16.82
CA CYS A 148 4.64 -2.94 15.55
C CYS A 148 4.35 -4.26 14.84
N PRO A 149 4.40 -4.31 13.50
CA PRO A 149 4.27 -5.57 12.79
C PRO A 149 5.53 -6.44 13.01
N TYR A 150 5.35 -7.75 12.97
CA TYR A 150 6.43 -8.72 12.97
C TYR A 150 6.75 -9.16 11.55
N VAL A 151 8.03 -9.47 11.31
CA VAL A 151 8.50 -9.96 10.01
C VAL A 151 8.47 -11.49 10.03
N LYS A 152 7.79 -12.08 9.05
CA LYS A 152 7.62 -13.52 8.90
C LYS A 152 8.17 -14.00 7.56
N GLN A 153 8.75 -15.20 7.58
CA GLN A 153 9.30 -15.86 6.40
C GLN A 153 8.26 -16.74 5.70
N ILE A 154 8.43 -16.86 4.38
CA ILE A 154 7.70 -17.80 3.53
C ILE A 154 8.65 -18.96 3.23
N ASP A 155 8.32 -20.12 3.78
CA ASP A 155 9.18 -21.29 3.84
C ASP A 155 8.63 -22.51 3.08
N THR A 156 7.42 -22.41 2.53
CA THR A 156 6.65 -23.47 1.85
C THR A 156 6.16 -24.64 2.74
N VAL A 157 6.64 -24.75 3.98
CA VAL A 157 6.43 -25.91 4.87
C VAL A 157 5.86 -25.54 6.25
N ALA A 158 5.37 -24.31 6.41
CA ALA A 158 4.74 -23.84 7.64
C ALA A 158 5.62 -24.03 8.89
N ALA A 159 6.89 -23.66 8.77
CA ALA A 159 7.94 -23.74 9.78
C ALA A 159 8.32 -25.17 10.21
N GLU A 160 7.98 -26.21 9.44
CA GLU A 160 8.48 -27.58 9.68
C GLU A 160 10.02 -27.63 9.57
N TRP A 161 10.58 -26.87 8.62
CA TRP A 161 12.02 -26.75 8.39
C TRP A 161 12.44 -25.28 8.38
N PRO A 162 13.65 -24.95 8.89
CA PRO A 162 14.17 -23.59 8.80
C PRO A 162 14.26 -23.11 7.34
N ALA A 163 13.71 -21.93 7.07
CA ALA A 163 13.78 -21.32 5.76
C ALA A 163 15.21 -20.86 5.47
N THR A 164 15.72 -21.20 4.29
CA THR A 164 16.93 -20.57 3.74
C THR A 164 16.59 -19.37 2.85
N THR A 165 15.30 -19.14 2.58
CA THR A 165 14.78 -18.11 1.70
C THR A 165 14.60 -16.80 2.45
N ASN A 166 14.90 -15.68 1.77
CA ASN A 166 14.73 -14.34 2.32
C ASN A 166 13.42 -13.69 1.87
N TYR A 167 12.36 -14.50 1.79
CA TYR A 167 11.05 -14.08 1.30
C TYR A 167 10.12 -13.77 2.47
N LEU A 168 9.74 -12.49 2.62
CA LEU A 168 9.24 -11.92 3.86
C LEU A 168 7.88 -11.21 3.67
N TYR A 169 7.07 -11.21 4.72
CA TYR A 169 5.88 -10.37 4.84
C TYR A 169 5.73 -9.85 6.28
N LEU A 170 4.97 -8.77 6.46
CA LEU A 170 4.67 -8.19 7.76
C LEU A 170 3.33 -8.68 8.29
N THR A 171 3.21 -8.87 9.60
CA THR A 171 1.91 -9.17 10.21
C THR A 171 1.82 -8.72 11.66
N TYR A 172 0.64 -8.27 12.07
CA TYR A 172 0.34 -7.97 13.48
C TYR A 172 -0.15 -9.20 14.25
N ASN A 173 -0.36 -10.32 13.56
CA ASN A 173 -0.76 -11.60 14.15
C ASN A 173 0.48 -12.46 14.47
N GLY A 174 1.56 -11.84 14.92
CA GLY A 174 2.81 -12.49 15.32
C GLY A 174 3.23 -12.05 16.74
N THR A 175 4.23 -12.73 17.28
CA THR A 175 4.81 -12.42 18.60
C THR A 175 6.33 -12.23 18.56
N THR A 176 6.97 -12.65 17.47
CA THR A 176 8.44 -12.57 17.26
C THR A 176 8.72 -12.38 15.78
N HIS A 177 9.90 -11.86 15.45
CA HIS A 177 10.43 -11.85 14.08
C HIS A 177 11.07 -13.20 13.76
N ASP A 178 11.06 -13.60 12.49
CA ASP A 178 11.72 -14.83 12.02
C ASP A 178 13.20 -14.60 11.64
N LEU A 179 13.68 -13.35 11.70
CA LEU A 179 15.06 -12.96 11.38
C LEU A 179 15.58 -11.85 12.29
N GLU A 180 16.90 -11.67 12.25
CA GLU A 180 17.61 -10.58 12.93
C GLU A 180 17.78 -9.36 12.02
N PHE A 181 18.04 -8.19 12.61
CA PHE A 181 18.19 -6.91 11.88
C PHE A 181 19.58 -6.30 12.12
N PRO A 182 20.64 -6.83 11.49
CA PRO A 182 22.01 -6.34 11.72
C PRO A 182 22.30 -4.98 11.05
N GLY A 183 21.41 -4.45 10.21
CA GLY A 183 21.62 -3.24 9.41
C GLY A 183 22.61 -3.44 8.25
N GLY A 184 23.01 -2.33 7.61
CA GLY A 184 23.97 -2.34 6.50
C GLY A 184 23.37 -2.78 5.15
N TYR A 185 22.04 -2.73 5.03
CA TYR A 185 21.33 -3.00 3.78
C TYR A 185 21.02 -1.71 3.04
N THR A 186 20.89 -1.78 1.71
CA THR A 186 20.33 -0.72 0.88
C THR A 186 18.93 -1.12 0.44
N MET A 187 17.93 -0.27 0.71
CA MET A 187 16.54 -0.55 0.38
C MET A 187 16.20 -0.01 -1.01
N VAL A 188 15.54 -0.82 -1.84
CA VAL A 188 15.03 -0.47 -3.17
C VAL A 188 13.52 -0.67 -3.14
N ILE A 189 12.78 0.35 -3.57
CA ILE A 189 11.32 0.28 -3.64
C ILE A 189 10.89 0.02 -5.09
N GLY A 190 10.07 -1.00 -5.28
CA GLY A 190 9.57 -1.43 -6.58
C GLY A 190 8.45 -0.58 -7.15
N SER A 191 7.87 -1.05 -8.25
CA SER A 191 6.85 -0.33 -9.00
C SER A 191 5.42 -0.59 -8.55
N GLY A 192 5.20 -1.63 -7.75
CA GLY A 192 3.86 -2.08 -7.39
C GLY A 192 3.09 -2.62 -8.61
N VAL A 193 1.78 -2.43 -8.60
CA VAL A 193 0.88 -2.98 -9.61
C VAL A 193 1.09 -2.37 -10.98
N TYR A 194 1.09 -3.21 -12.02
CA TYR A 194 1.09 -2.73 -13.40
C TYR A 194 -0.22 -2.02 -13.76
N ARG A 195 -0.07 -0.88 -14.44
CA ARG A 195 -1.16 -0.08 -14.99
C ARG A 195 -0.73 0.50 -16.33
N ILE A 196 -1.69 0.99 -17.10
CA ILE A 196 -1.35 1.71 -18.35
C ILE A 196 -0.49 2.93 -18.00
N GLY A 197 0.73 2.98 -18.53
CA GLY A 197 1.73 4.02 -18.23
C GLY A 197 2.72 3.67 -17.11
N SER A 198 2.56 2.52 -16.46
CA SER A 198 3.50 1.98 -15.47
C SER A 198 3.53 0.46 -15.56
N SER A 199 4.46 -0.07 -16.35
CA SER A 199 4.59 -1.50 -16.64
C SER A 199 6.00 -2.02 -16.30
N VAL A 200 6.43 -3.08 -16.99
CA VAL A 200 7.67 -3.82 -16.76
C VAL A 200 8.93 -2.96 -16.87
N GLU A 201 8.89 -1.80 -17.52
CA GLU A 201 10.03 -0.88 -17.61
C GLU A 201 10.55 -0.45 -16.24
N PHE A 202 9.67 -0.24 -15.26
CA PHE A 202 10.07 0.14 -13.90
C PHE A 202 10.58 -1.07 -13.11
N ASP A 203 10.04 -2.26 -13.36
CA ASP A 203 10.58 -3.49 -12.78
C ASP A 203 12.01 -3.76 -13.28
N TRP A 204 12.25 -3.55 -14.59
CA TRP A 204 13.56 -3.67 -15.19
C TRP A 204 14.58 -2.72 -14.57
N CYS A 205 14.20 -1.46 -14.32
CA CYS A 205 15.04 -0.48 -13.63
C CYS A 205 15.38 -0.92 -12.20
N ALA A 206 14.40 -1.42 -11.45
CA ALA A 206 14.60 -1.90 -10.09
C ALA A 206 15.53 -3.13 -10.04
N VAL A 207 15.32 -4.11 -10.92
CA VAL A 207 16.17 -5.30 -11.05
C VAL A 207 17.60 -4.92 -11.47
N GLY A 208 17.75 -3.99 -12.41
CA GLY A 208 19.06 -3.44 -12.79
C GLY A 208 19.79 -2.82 -11.60
N CYS A 209 19.08 -2.03 -10.79
CA CYS A 209 19.63 -1.42 -9.58
C CYS A 209 20.08 -2.47 -8.55
N LEU A 210 19.26 -3.50 -8.29
CA LEU A 210 19.60 -4.59 -7.37
C LEU A 210 20.86 -5.34 -7.81
N ARG A 211 20.98 -5.63 -9.12
CA ARG A 211 22.18 -6.30 -9.68
C ARG A 211 23.43 -5.47 -9.51
N GLU A 212 23.36 -4.16 -9.76
CA GLU A 212 24.53 -3.29 -9.58
C GLU A 212 24.91 -3.11 -8.10
N LEU A 213 23.93 -3.01 -7.19
CA LEU A 213 24.22 -3.00 -5.75
C LEU A 213 24.92 -4.29 -5.31
N ARG A 214 24.47 -5.45 -5.81
CA ARG A 214 25.12 -6.75 -5.57
C ARG A 214 26.55 -6.77 -6.12
N ASN A 215 26.78 -6.26 -7.34
CA ASN A 215 28.13 -6.16 -7.93
C ASN A 215 29.07 -5.28 -7.08
N LEU A 216 28.53 -4.26 -6.42
CA LEU A 216 29.25 -3.39 -5.49
C LEU A 216 29.41 -4.00 -4.07
N GLY A 217 29.00 -5.25 -3.87
CA GLY A 217 29.08 -5.95 -2.58
C GLY A 217 28.12 -5.39 -1.52
N ARG A 218 27.06 -4.69 -1.92
CA ARG A 218 26.03 -4.16 -1.02
C ARG A 218 24.93 -5.17 -0.82
N LYS A 219 24.48 -5.33 0.43
CA LYS A 219 23.28 -6.10 0.74
C LYS A 219 22.03 -5.29 0.40
N THR A 220 21.00 -5.96 -0.07
CA THR A 220 19.82 -5.34 -0.67
C THR A 220 18.52 -5.77 0.00
N ILE A 221 17.61 -4.82 0.20
CA ILE A 221 16.22 -5.07 0.56
C ILE A 221 15.35 -4.62 -0.62
N MET A 222 14.49 -5.50 -1.12
CA MET A 222 13.47 -5.15 -2.11
C MET A 222 12.10 -5.10 -1.45
N VAL A 223 11.34 -4.04 -1.70
CA VAL A 223 9.92 -3.92 -1.28
C VAL A 223 9.06 -3.78 -2.53
N ASN A 224 8.26 -4.81 -2.83
CA ASN A 224 7.34 -4.81 -3.96
C ASN A 224 6.22 -5.85 -3.72
N TYR A 225 5.11 -5.76 -4.45
CA TYR A 225 3.94 -6.62 -4.22
C TYR A 225 3.28 -7.14 -5.51
N ASN A 226 3.94 -7.00 -6.65
CA ASN A 226 3.43 -7.46 -7.93
C ASN A 226 3.92 -8.89 -8.21
N PRO A 227 3.02 -9.90 -8.21
CA PRO A 227 3.41 -11.30 -8.33
C PRO A 227 3.96 -11.67 -9.73
N GLU A 228 3.76 -10.82 -10.73
CA GLU A 228 4.22 -11.05 -12.11
C GLU A 228 5.70 -10.63 -12.33
N THR A 229 6.32 -9.97 -11.34
CA THR A 229 7.60 -9.28 -11.52
C THR A 229 8.83 -10.12 -11.16
N VAL A 230 9.93 -9.87 -11.86
CA VAL A 230 11.22 -10.48 -11.54
C VAL A 230 11.79 -9.90 -10.25
N SER A 231 11.48 -8.63 -9.93
CA SER A 231 11.94 -8.06 -8.66
C SER A 231 11.34 -8.74 -7.42
N THR A 232 10.21 -9.44 -7.56
CA THR A 232 9.62 -10.26 -6.50
C THR A 232 10.08 -11.72 -6.53
N ASP A 233 11.10 -12.05 -7.31
CA ASP A 233 11.82 -13.32 -7.14
C ASP A 233 12.82 -13.20 -5.98
N TYR A 234 12.83 -14.20 -5.10
CA TYR A 234 13.61 -14.15 -3.86
C TYR A 234 15.12 -14.26 -4.10
N ASP A 235 15.55 -14.65 -5.31
CA ASP A 235 16.97 -14.74 -5.70
C ASP A 235 17.55 -13.40 -6.19
N MET A 236 16.70 -12.38 -6.40
CA MET A 236 17.12 -11.05 -6.89
C MET A 236 17.67 -10.12 -5.81
N CYS A 237 17.36 -10.36 -4.54
CA CYS A 237 17.82 -9.52 -3.42
C CYS A 237 18.14 -10.35 -2.17
N ASP A 238 18.78 -9.73 -1.17
CA ASP A 238 19.10 -10.41 0.08
C ASP A 238 17.90 -10.48 1.04
N ARG A 239 16.91 -9.59 0.88
CA ARG A 239 15.65 -9.59 1.63
C ARG A 239 14.53 -9.06 0.75
N LEU A 240 13.54 -9.89 0.46
CA LEU A 240 12.35 -9.51 -0.29
C LEU A 240 11.18 -9.34 0.67
N TYR A 241 10.69 -8.12 0.83
CA TYR A 241 9.42 -7.85 1.50
C TYR A 241 8.29 -7.78 0.47
N PHE A 242 7.41 -8.76 0.49
CA PHE A 242 6.20 -8.78 -0.33
C PHE A 242 5.10 -7.93 0.32
N GLU A 243 5.26 -6.62 0.25
CA GLU A 243 4.51 -5.67 1.06
C GLU A 243 4.08 -4.43 0.29
N GLU A 244 3.06 -3.77 0.84
CA GLU A 244 2.48 -2.54 0.28
C GLU A 244 3.52 -1.42 0.22
N ILE A 245 3.53 -0.68 -0.90
CA ILE A 245 4.36 0.52 -1.04
C ILE A 245 3.55 1.73 -0.57
N SER A 246 3.45 1.89 0.75
CA SER A 246 2.88 3.07 1.39
C SER A 246 3.84 3.65 2.42
N PHE A 247 3.62 4.92 2.79
CA PHE A 247 4.44 5.58 3.81
C PHE A 247 4.49 4.77 5.11
N GLU A 248 3.35 4.27 5.59
CA GLU A 248 3.26 3.46 6.80
C GLU A 248 4.16 2.21 6.75
N VAL A 249 4.02 1.42 5.69
CA VAL A 249 4.66 0.10 5.58
C VAL A 249 6.15 0.24 5.26
N VAL A 250 6.51 1.12 4.33
CA VAL A 250 7.91 1.39 4.00
C VAL A 250 8.65 1.95 5.21
N MET A 251 8.01 2.82 5.99
CA MET A 251 8.61 3.34 7.23
C MET A 251 8.71 2.26 8.31
N ASP A 252 7.75 1.35 8.44
CA ASP A 252 7.85 0.21 9.36
C ASP A 252 9.04 -0.69 9.03
N ILE A 253 9.26 -0.99 7.74
CA ILE A 253 10.42 -1.77 7.30
C ILE A 253 11.71 -0.97 7.53
N TYR A 254 11.73 0.33 7.22
CA TYR A 254 12.88 1.20 7.43
C TYR A 254 13.30 1.27 8.90
N ASP A 255 12.33 1.43 9.81
CA ASP A 255 12.56 1.49 11.26
C ASP A 255 13.11 0.16 11.80
N LEU A 256 12.64 -0.98 11.27
CA LEU A 256 13.11 -2.32 11.67
C LEU A 256 14.50 -2.65 11.10
N GLU A 257 14.71 -2.40 9.81
CA GLU A 257 15.93 -2.79 9.08
C GLU A 257 17.10 -1.82 9.28
N ASN A 258 16.80 -0.55 9.60
CA ASN A 258 17.77 0.54 9.68
C ASN A 258 18.76 0.55 8.50
N PRO A 259 18.26 0.66 7.25
CA PRO A 259 19.10 0.58 6.06
C PRO A 259 20.04 1.79 5.94
N GLU A 260 21.11 1.65 5.16
CA GLU A 260 22.02 2.76 4.84
C GLU A 260 21.31 3.88 4.08
N GLY A 261 20.23 3.56 3.37
CA GLY A 261 19.33 4.48 2.71
C GLY A 261 18.33 3.76 1.79
N VAL A 262 17.43 4.55 1.20
CA VAL A 262 16.33 4.09 0.35
C VAL A 262 16.46 4.68 -1.06
N ILE A 263 16.36 3.82 -2.07
CA ILE A 263 16.30 4.20 -3.49
C ILE A 263 14.84 4.13 -3.94
N LEU A 264 14.28 5.29 -4.30
CA LEU A 264 12.90 5.44 -4.76
C LEU A 264 12.78 5.65 -6.28
N SER A 265 13.85 6.10 -6.93
CA SER A 265 13.82 6.57 -8.32
C SER A 265 13.66 5.49 -9.39
N MET A 266 13.55 4.21 -9.01
CA MET A 266 13.49 3.09 -9.94
C MET A 266 12.08 2.53 -10.12
N GLY A 267 11.16 2.76 -9.19
CA GLY A 267 9.82 2.18 -9.18
C GLY A 267 8.70 3.09 -9.73
N GLY A 268 9.03 4.17 -10.43
CA GLY A 268 8.03 5.04 -11.04
C GLY A 268 7.28 5.92 -10.03
N GLN A 269 5.97 6.14 -10.26
CA GLN A 269 5.21 7.16 -9.53
C GLN A 269 4.92 6.79 -8.07
N LEU A 270 4.68 5.52 -7.76
CA LEU A 270 4.24 5.09 -6.43
C LEU A 270 5.32 5.37 -5.35
N PRO A 271 6.60 5.02 -5.55
CA PRO A 271 7.67 5.43 -4.63
C PRO A 271 7.91 6.94 -4.58
N ASN A 272 7.77 7.64 -5.72
CA ASN A 272 7.91 9.10 -5.76
C ASN A 272 6.85 9.79 -4.89
N ASN A 273 5.61 9.31 -4.90
CA ASN A 273 4.50 9.87 -4.13
C ASN A 273 4.76 9.85 -2.61
N ILE A 274 5.48 8.85 -2.10
CA ILE A 274 5.80 8.73 -0.66
C ILE A 274 7.16 9.35 -0.29
N ALA A 275 7.95 9.80 -1.26
CA ALA A 275 9.32 10.28 -1.03
C ALA A 275 9.40 11.45 -0.05
N MET A 276 8.50 12.43 -0.19
CA MET A 276 8.45 13.60 0.69
C MET A 276 8.02 13.24 2.12
N ASP A 277 7.13 12.27 2.28
CA ASP A 277 6.64 11.87 3.61
C ASP A 277 7.71 11.07 4.37
N LEU A 278 8.42 10.16 3.67
CA LEU A 278 9.60 9.49 4.19
C LEU A 278 10.69 10.49 4.59
N HIS A 279 10.98 11.46 3.73
CA HIS A 279 11.96 12.51 3.99
C HIS A 279 11.62 13.35 5.23
N ARG A 280 10.35 13.73 5.40
CA ARG A 280 9.88 14.47 6.57
C ARG A 280 10.07 13.68 7.86
N GLN A 281 10.01 12.35 7.80
CA GLN A 281 10.34 11.46 8.92
C GLN A 281 11.83 11.10 9.01
N GLN A 282 12.71 11.85 8.33
CA GLN A 282 14.17 11.69 8.38
C GLN A 282 14.68 10.36 7.80
N ALA A 283 13.89 9.67 6.96
CA ALA A 283 14.40 8.54 6.20
C ALA A 283 15.48 9.02 5.20
N ARG A 284 16.61 8.32 5.14
CA ARG A 284 17.72 8.68 4.26
C ARG A 284 17.43 8.23 2.83
N ILE A 285 17.01 9.16 1.98
CA ILE A 285 16.80 8.91 0.55
C ILE A 285 18.13 9.05 -0.21
N LEU A 286 18.45 8.06 -1.04
CA LEU A 286 19.65 8.05 -1.89
C LEU A 286 19.32 8.54 -3.30
N GLY A 287 20.25 9.28 -3.90
CA GLY A 287 20.09 9.86 -5.23
C GLY A 287 19.48 11.26 -5.20
N THR A 288 18.59 11.55 -6.15
CA THR A 288 17.90 12.84 -6.25
C THR A 288 17.08 13.11 -4.99
N SER A 289 17.23 14.30 -4.40
CA SER A 289 16.53 14.61 -3.15
C SER A 289 15.01 14.68 -3.37
N PRO A 290 14.19 14.30 -2.38
CA PRO A 290 12.73 14.40 -2.48
C PRO A 290 12.21 15.80 -2.79
N GLU A 291 12.87 16.85 -2.29
CA GLU A 291 12.54 18.24 -2.60
C GLU A 291 12.86 18.61 -4.05
N SER A 292 13.89 17.98 -4.64
CA SER A 292 14.20 18.16 -6.06
C SER A 292 13.12 17.49 -6.94
N VAL A 293 12.63 16.32 -6.53
CA VAL A 293 11.49 15.64 -7.18
C VAL A 293 10.23 16.50 -7.09
N ASP A 294 9.86 16.96 -5.89
CA ASP A 294 8.72 17.86 -5.69
C ASP A 294 8.89 19.20 -6.44
N GLY A 295 10.12 19.70 -6.56
CA GLY A 295 10.45 20.87 -7.38
C GLY A 295 10.16 20.66 -8.87
N ALA A 296 10.36 19.44 -9.37
CA ALA A 296 10.11 19.08 -10.76
C ALA A 296 8.64 18.69 -11.05
N GLU A 297 7.99 17.97 -10.14
CA GLU A 297 6.59 17.52 -10.30
C GLU A 297 5.58 18.64 -10.01
N ASN A 298 5.90 19.57 -9.10
CA ASN A 298 5.04 20.71 -8.84
C ASN A 298 5.16 21.74 -9.96
N ARG A 299 4.10 21.85 -10.77
CA ARG A 299 4.06 22.74 -11.94
C ARG A 299 4.44 24.19 -11.65
N PHE A 300 4.05 24.74 -10.50
CA PHE A 300 4.42 26.11 -10.12
C PHE A 300 5.90 26.23 -9.78
N LYS A 301 6.45 25.26 -9.03
CA LYS A 301 7.87 25.24 -8.66
C LYS A 301 8.74 25.05 -9.89
N PHE A 302 8.37 24.09 -10.76
CA PHE A 302 9.08 23.80 -12.00
C PHE A 302 9.08 25.00 -12.95
N SER A 303 7.91 25.62 -13.17
CA SER A 303 7.79 26.80 -14.02
C SER A 303 8.66 27.96 -13.52
N ARG A 304 8.63 28.25 -12.21
CA ARG A 304 9.50 29.28 -11.62
C ARG A 304 10.98 28.94 -11.74
N MET A 305 11.34 27.66 -11.69
CA MET A 305 12.71 27.20 -11.89
C MET A 305 13.17 27.50 -13.32
N LEU A 306 12.37 27.14 -14.34
CA LEU A 306 12.67 27.43 -15.75
C LEU A 306 12.83 28.93 -16.01
N ASP A 307 11.94 29.75 -15.47
CA ASP A 307 12.04 31.21 -15.58
C ASP A 307 13.34 31.76 -14.96
N ARG A 308 13.74 31.23 -13.80
CA ARG A 308 14.99 31.62 -13.12
C ARG A 308 16.25 31.31 -13.94
N ILE A 309 16.26 30.20 -14.66
CA ILE A 309 17.41 29.76 -15.47
C ILE A 309 17.31 30.22 -16.93
N GLY A 310 16.28 30.99 -17.28
CA GLY A 310 16.09 31.55 -18.62
C GLY A 310 15.70 30.52 -19.69
N ILE A 311 15.09 29.39 -19.29
CA ILE A 311 14.59 28.39 -20.24
C ILE A 311 13.13 28.71 -20.59
N SER A 312 12.86 28.82 -21.89
CA SER A 312 11.51 29.04 -22.43
C SER A 312 10.57 27.89 -22.08
N GLN A 313 9.32 28.23 -21.75
CA GLN A 313 8.24 27.29 -21.51
C GLN A 313 6.93 27.76 -22.17
N PRO A 314 6.02 26.84 -22.55
CA PRO A 314 4.71 27.23 -23.06
C PRO A 314 3.95 28.09 -22.05
N ARG A 315 3.19 29.08 -22.55
CA ARG A 315 2.31 29.88 -21.70
C ARG A 315 1.28 28.97 -21.05
N TRP A 316 1.09 29.14 -19.74
CA TRP A 316 0.12 28.38 -19.00
C TRP A 316 -0.50 29.18 -17.87
N LYS A 317 -1.66 28.70 -17.41
CA LYS A 317 -2.35 29.22 -16.22
C LYS A 317 -3.14 28.09 -15.58
N GLU A 318 -3.19 28.06 -14.25
CA GLU A 318 -4.15 27.22 -13.52
C GLU A 318 -5.50 27.95 -13.46
N LEU A 319 -6.57 27.23 -13.77
CA LEU A 319 -7.90 27.78 -13.89
C LEU A 319 -8.88 26.90 -13.12
N THR A 320 -9.68 27.52 -12.26
CA THR A 320 -10.64 26.82 -11.40
C THR A 320 -12.08 26.95 -11.89
N ASN A 321 -12.32 27.77 -12.92
CA ASN A 321 -13.66 27.99 -13.46
C ASN A 321 -13.63 28.20 -14.98
N LEU A 322 -14.72 27.82 -15.63
CA LEU A 322 -14.88 27.87 -17.08
C LEU A 322 -14.75 29.30 -17.63
N LYS A 323 -15.29 30.29 -16.91
CA LYS A 323 -15.23 31.71 -17.34
C LYS A 323 -13.80 32.22 -17.46
N SER A 324 -12.87 31.70 -16.65
CA SER A 324 -11.46 32.10 -16.71
C SER A 324 -10.67 31.35 -17.79
N ALA A 325 -11.27 30.30 -18.38
CA ALA A 325 -10.67 29.46 -19.41
C ALA A 325 -11.02 29.87 -20.84
N ILE A 326 -12.18 30.52 -21.01
CA ILE A 326 -12.64 31.12 -22.27
C ILE A 326 -12.01 32.51 -22.39
#